data_AF-A0A950B4V0-F1
#
_entry.id   AF-A0A950B4V0-F1
#
_cell.length_a   1.000
_cell.length_b   1.000
_cell.length_c   1.000
_cell.angle_alpha   90.00
_cell.angle_beta   90.00
_cell.angle_gamma   90.00
#
_symmetry.space_group_name_H-M   'P 1'
#
loop_
_entity.id
_entity.type
_entity.pdbx_description
1 polymer ?
#
loop_
_entity_poly.entity_id
_entity_poly.type
_entity_poly.pdbx_seq_one_letter_code
_entity_poly.pdbx_strand_id
1 'polypeptide(L)' 'MTAEAAASVVELRQDGDVLLVSIHNPPVNALGAAVRQGLVAAMEQADASAAVKAVV' A
#
# COMPACT_ATOMS: atom_id res chain seq x y z
N MET A 1 -4.84 -17.71 -1.05
CA MET A 1 -4.42 -17.37 0.32
C MET A 1 -3.51 -16.16 0.23
N THR A 2 -4.06 -14.96 0.43
CA THR A 2 -3.26 -13.75 0.66
C THR A 2 -3.81 -13.12 1.93
N ALA A 3 -2.91 -12.89 2.87
CA ALA A 3 -3.18 -12.67 4.26
C ALA A 3 -4.04 -11.41 4.48
N GLU A 4 -5.09 -11.59 5.26
CA GLU A 4 -5.88 -10.53 5.88
C GLU A 4 -4.98 -9.83 6.92
N ALA A 5 -4.16 -8.88 6.47
CA ALA A 5 -3.46 -7.97 7.36
C ALA A 5 -4.49 -6.92 7.82
N ALA A 6 -4.84 -7.00 9.11
CA ALA A 6 -5.69 -6.08 9.87
C ALA A 6 -5.99 -4.75 9.15
N ALA A 7 -7.27 -4.53 8.81
CA ALA A 7 -7.84 -3.37 8.10
C ALA A 7 -6.94 -2.12 8.08
N SER A 8 -5.93 -2.16 7.20
CA SER A 8 -4.99 -1.07 7.01
C SER A 8 -5.73 -0.02 6.19
N VAL A 9 -5.63 1.24 6.60
CA VAL A 9 -6.17 2.36 5.81
C VAL A 9 -5.42 2.58 4.49
N VAL A 10 -4.39 1.78 4.24
CA VAL A 10 -3.64 1.69 2.98
C VAL A 10 -3.72 0.23 2.49
N GLU A 11 -4.34 0.03 1.34
CA GLU A 11 -4.50 -1.26 0.67
C GLU A 11 -3.51 -1.39 -0.48
N LEU A 12 -3.02 -2.62 -0.70
CA LEU A 12 -2.07 -2.94 -1.76
C LEU A 12 -2.67 -3.96 -2.73
N ARG A 13 -2.53 -3.68 -4.02
CA ARG A 13 -2.89 -4.62 -5.09
C ARG A 13 -1.81 -4.57 -6.15
N GLN A 14 -1.32 -5.73 -6.58
CA GLN A 14 -0.43 -5.79 -7.74
C GLN A 14 -1.25 -5.98 -9.02
N ASP A 15 -0.98 -5.15 -10.02
CA ASP A 15 -1.51 -5.24 -11.39
C ASP A 15 -0.34 -5.32 -12.37
N GLY A 16 -0.02 -6.54 -12.81
CA GLY A 16 1.18 -6.81 -13.60
C GLY A 16 2.47 -6.47 -12.85
N ASP A 17 3.26 -5.55 -13.41
CA ASP A 17 4.48 -5.01 -12.80
C ASP A 17 4.25 -3.67 -12.06
N VAL A 18 3.00 -3.28 -11.83
CA VAL A 18 2.63 -2.08 -11.08
C VAL A 18 2.05 -2.47 -9.72
N LEU A 19 2.52 -1.84 -8.64
CA LEU A 19 1.90 -1.92 -7.33
C LEU A 19 0.94 -0.73 -7.14
N LEU A 20 -0.36 -1.02 -7.03
CA LEU A 20 -1.40 -0.05 -6.72
C LEU A 20 -1.51 0.10 -5.20
N VAL A 21 -1.40 1.35 -4.71
CA VAL A 21 -1.46 1.71 -3.30
C VAL A 21 -2.66 2.62 -3.06
N SER A 22 -3.73 2.06 -2.50
CA SER A 22 -4.98 2.79 -2.28
C SER A 22 -5.10 3.23 -0.82
N ILE A 23 -5.21 4.55 -0.58
CA ILE A 23 -5.50 5.09 0.75
C ILE A 23 -7.01 5.23 0.90
N HIS A 24 -7.58 4.57 1.89
CA HIS A 24 -9.00 4.66 2.25
C HIS A 24 -9.15 5.01 3.74
N ASN A 25 -8.89 6.28 4.05
CA ASN A 25 -8.95 6.86 5.39
C ASN A 25 -9.88 8.10 5.42
N PRO A 26 -11.22 7.92 5.38
CA PRO A 26 -12.15 9.04 5.36
C PRO A 26 -11.99 9.96 6.58
N PRO A 27 -12.37 11.24 6.49
CA PRO A 27 -13.14 11.85 5.40
C PRO A 27 -12.32 12.34 4.19
N VAL A 28 -11.01 12.55 4.36
CA VAL A 28 -10.18 13.23 3.34
C VAL A 28 -8.90 12.49 2.97
N ASN A 29 -8.69 11.27 3.47
CA ASN A 29 -7.46 10.50 3.26
C ASN A 29 -6.20 11.26 3.71
N ALA A 30 -6.29 11.97 4.84
CA ALA A 30 -5.18 12.76 5.37
C ALA A 30 -3.96 11.88 5.71
N LEU A 31 -2.76 12.47 5.61
CA LEU A 31 -1.47 11.85 5.97
C LEU A 31 -1.26 11.74 7.50
N GLY A 32 -2.24 11.17 8.21
CA GLY A 32 -2.16 10.81 9.62
C GLY A 32 -1.20 9.65 9.88
N ALA A 33 -1.04 9.26 11.15
CA ALA A 33 -0.06 8.24 11.54
C ALA A 33 -0.24 6.91 10.79
N ALA A 34 -1.46 6.37 10.77
CA ALA A 34 -1.77 5.10 10.11
C ALA A 34 -1.49 5.13 8.60
N VAL A 35 -1.84 6.23 7.91
CA VAL A 35 -1.57 6.38 6.47
C VAL A 35 -0.07 6.44 6.20
N ARG A 36 0.70 7.20 6.98
CA ARG A 36 2.15 7.27 6.82
C ARG A 36 2.83 5.92 7.05
N GLN A 37 2.40 5.20 8.10
CA GLN A 37 2.92 3.86 8.39
C GLN A 37 2.59 2.87 7.26
N GLY A 38 1.37 2.90 6.75
CA GLY A 38 0.95 2.07 5.62
C GLY A 38 1.73 2.38 4.33
N LEU A 39 1.99 3.65 4.03
CA LEU A 39 2.78 4.05 2.87
C LEU A 39 4.24 3.60 2.98
N VAL A 40 4.87 3.73 4.15
CA VAL A 40 6.24 3.23 4.36
C VAL A 40 6.29 1.71 4.14
N ALA A 41 5.37 0.96 4.73
CA ALA A 41 5.29 -0.49 4.54
C ALA A 41 4.99 -0.90 3.08
N ALA A 42 4.25 -0.06 2.34
CA ALA A 42 4.00 -0.26 0.91
C ALA A 42 5.28 -0.09 0.08
N MET A 43 6.07 0.95 0.37
CA MET A 43 7.35 1.18 -0.32
C MET A 43 8.35 0.07 -0.01
N GLU A 44 8.45 -0.37 1.25
CA GLU A 44 9.31 -1.50 1.63
C GLU A 44 8.95 -2.79 0.88
N GLN A 45 7.66 -3.06 0.68
CA GLN A 45 7.19 -4.20 -0.12
C GLN A 45 7.51 -4.05 -1.61
N ALA A 46 7.38 -2.83 -2.16
CA ALA A 46 7.74 -2.55 -3.54
C ALA A 46 9.24 -2.75 -3.77
N ASP A 47 10.09 -2.19 -2.89
CA ASP A 47 11.56 -2.30 -2.98
C ASP A 47 12.05 -3.75 -2.83
N ALA A 48 11.37 -4.55 -2.01
CA ALA A 48 11.69 -5.97 -1.85
C ALA A 48 11.25 -6.84 -3.06
N SER A 49 10.40 -6.33 -3.94
CA SER A 49 9.81 -7.09 -5.04
C SER A 49 10.44 -6.73 -6.38
N ALA A 50 11.31 -7.60 -6.90
CA ALA A 50 11.88 -7.45 -8.24
C ALA A 50 10.84 -7.49 -9.38
N ALA A 51 9.61 -7.91 -9.09
CA ALA A 51 8.50 -7.92 -10.05
C ALA A 51 7.81 -6.55 -10.17
N VAL A 52 7.95 -5.67 -9.18
CA VAL A 52 7.36 -4.33 -9.18
C VAL A 52 8.32 -3.37 -9.88
N LYS A 53 7.85 -2.71 -10.94
CA LYS A 53 8.58 -1.70 -11.70
C LYS A 53 8.02 -0.30 -11.54
N ALA A 54 6.78 -0.18 -11.06
CA ALA A 54 6.14 1.10 -10.79
C ALA A 54 5.20 1.00 -9.60
N VAL A 55 4.95 2.14 -8.95
CA VAL A 55 3.99 2.27 -7.85
C VAL A 55 3.08 3.47 -8.13
N VAL A 56 1.78 3.29 -7.93
CA VAL A 56 0.73 4.31 -8.17
C VAL A 56 -0.18 4.42 -6.97
#